data_AF-A0A239L856-F1
#
_entry.id   AF-A0A239L856-F1
#
_cell.length_a   1.000
_cell.length_b   1.000
_cell.length_c   1.000
_cell.angle_alpha   90.00
_cell.angle_beta   90.00
_cell.angle_gamma   90.00
#
_symmetry.space_group_name_H-M   'P 1'
#
loop_
_entity.id
_entity.type
_entity.pdbx_description
1 polymer ?
#
loop_
_entity_poly.entity_id
_entity_poly.type
_entity_poly.pdbx_seq_one_letter_code
_entity_poly.pdbx_strand_id
1 'polypeptide(L)'
;MSSNGQWNGRRIVSDAYISQLRTPSEANTCYGFLFWLNRTPCIGPSFPSQQTLDAPLLAGMPDDAYAMVGFLQQNNFIIPSLGIQVTWNGVLGDVSPDLSTVLSASTNSELYTNFFNALAEALPGEDLPAQPYEPSFNTNINVDSFYDPNILLGTLGLGPDAPHPPGPVSPPVSDAPPGCLVFACLPVSPDTPRRVGD
;
A
#
# COMPACT_ATOMS: atom_id res chain seq x y z
N MET A 1 -9.23 -2.94 -15.51
CA MET A 1 -8.97 -3.89 -14.39
C MET A 1 -10.21 -4.72 -14.07
N SER A 2 -11.39 -4.11 -13.97
CA SER A 2 -12.69 -4.81 -13.81
C SER A 2 -12.94 -5.93 -14.81
N SER A 3 -12.51 -5.78 -16.06
CA SER A 3 -12.62 -6.84 -17.10
C SER A 3 -11.41 -7.79 -17.18
N ASN A 4 -10.77 -8.10 -16.04
CA ASN A 4 -9.64 -9.06 -15.95
C ASN A 4 -8.50 -8.79 -16.96
N GLY A 5 -8.13 -7.52 -17.13
CA GLY A 5 -7.01 -7.12 -18.00
C GLY A 5 -7.32 -7.07 -19.51
N GLN A 6 -8.58 -7.25 -19.91
CA GLN A 6 -9.01 -7.17 -21.31
C GLN A 6 -9.60 -5.79 -21.64
N TRP A 7 -9.33 -5.32 -22.86
CA TRP A 7 -9.87 -4.11 -23.45
C TRP A 7 -10.18 -4.35 -24.93
N ASN A 8 -11.43 -4.13 -25.36
CA ASN A 8 -11.89 -4.36 -26.74
C ASN A 8 -11.47 -5.73 -27.33
N GLY A 9 -11.66 -6.80 -26.56
CA GLY A 9 -11.30 -8.17 -26.97
C GLY A 9 -9.79 -8.45 -27.02
N ARG A 10 -8.95 -7.47 -26.67
CA ARG A 10 -7.49 -7.63 -26.57
C ARG A 10 -7.05 -7.61 -25.12
N ARG A 11 -6.18 -8.55 -24.74
CA ARG A 11 -5.51 -8.53 -23.45
C ARG A 11 -4.39 -7.49 -23.46
N ILE A 12 -4.45 -6.54 -22.53
CA ILE A 12 -3.45 -5.48 -22.36
C ILE A 12 -2.72 -5.59 -21.01
N VAL A 13 -3.31 -6.28 -20.03
CA VAL A 13 -2.66 -6.67 -18.77
C VAL A 13 -2.64 -8.20 -18.71
N SER A 14 -1.50 -8.79 -18.34
CA SER A 14 -1.36 -10.24 -18.32
C SER A 14 -2.28 -10.88 -17.28
N ASP A 15 -2.76 -12.08 -17.60
CA ASP A 15 -3.57 -12.88 -16.66
C ASP A 15 -2.76 -13.23 -15.40
N ALA A 16 -1.46 -13.50 -15.56
CA ALA A 16 -0.54 -13.73 -14.45
C ALA A 16 -0.46 -12.54 -13.48
N TYR A 17 -0.46 -11.30 -13.99
CA TYR A 17 -0.50 -10.10 -13.14
C TYR A 17 -1.84 -10.00 -12.39
N ILE A 18 -2.96 -10.28 -13.06
CA ILE A 18 -4.29 -10.31 -12.42
C ILE A 18 -4.38 -11.41 -11.35
N SER A 19 -3.73 -12.55 -11.56
CA SER A 19 -3.63 -13.59 -10.53
C SER A 19 -2.82 -13.08 -9.34
N GLN A 20 -1.61 -12.56 -9.57
CA GLN A 20 -0.72 -12.09 -8.51
C GLN A 20 -1.32 -10.96 -7.68
N LEU A 21 -2.04 -10.02 -8.33
CA LEU A 21 -2.67 -8.93 -7.58
C LEU A 21 -3.78 -9.43 -6.66
N ARG A 22 -4.48 -10.52 -7.01
CA ARG A 22 -5.60 -11.09 -6.21
C ARG A 22 -5.15 -12.13 -5.20
N THR A 23 -3.92 -12.62 -5.31
CA THR A 23 -3.33 -13.55 -4.35
C THR A 23 -2.85 -12.77 -3.13
N PRO A 24 -3.34 -13.08 -1.92
CA PRO A 24 -2.81 -12.48 -0.70
C PRO A 24 -1.32 -12.74 -0.53
N SER A 25 -0.63 -11.74 0.00
CA SER A 25 0.75 -11.87 0.45
C SER A 25 0.83 -12.75 1.70
N GLU A 26 1.99 -13.37 1.92
CA GLU A 26 2.23 -14.19 3.12
C GLU A 26 2.07 -13.39 4.41
N ALA A 27 2.45 -12.11 4.40
CA ALA A 27 2.43 -11.25 5.58
C ALA A 27 1.07 -10.58 5.84
N ASN A 28 0.20 -10.44 4.83
CA ASN A 28 -1.05 -9.72 4.96
C ASN A 28 -2.14 -10.29 4.03
N THR A 29 -3.18 -10.85 4.65
CA THR A 29 -4.33 -11.48 4.00
C THR A 29 -5.17 -10.51 3.16
N CYS A 30 -5.16 -9.22 3.49
CA CYS A 30 -5.84 -8.17 2.74
C CYS A 30 -4.92 -7.38 1.79
N TYR A 31 -3.73 -7.89 1.47
CA TYR A 31 -2.81 -7.22 0.52
C TYR A 31 -2.28 -8.21 -0.50
N GLY A 32 -2.50 -7.95 -1.77
CA GLY A 32 -1.91 -8.70 -2.89
C GLY A 32 -0.80 -7.89 -3.56
N PHE A 33 -0.45 -8.23 -4.80
CA PHE A 33 0.61 -7.52 -5.52
C PHE A 33 0.23 -6.07 -5.86
N LEU A 34 0.58 -5.13 -4.97
CA LEU A 34 0.33 -3.67 -5.04
C LEU A 34 -1.14 -3.25 -4.91
N PHE A 35 -2.00 -4.12 -4.38
CA PHE A 35 -3.43 -3.83 -4.17
C PHE A 35 -3.90 -4.32 -2.81
N TRP A 36 -4.85 -3.60 -2.24
CA TRP A 36 -5.65 -4.02 -1.10
C TRP A 36 -6.77 -4.96 -1.56
N LEU A 37 -6.97 -6.06 -0.86
CA LEU A 37 -7.97 -7.09 -1.13
C LEU A 37 -9.12 -6.98 -0.13
N ASN A 38 -10.34 -7.28 -0.58
CA ASN A 38 -11.51 -7.32 0.28
C ASN A 38 -11.54 -8.60 1.14
N ARG A 39 -10.59 -8.75 2.05
CA ARG A 39 -10.42 -9.94 2.91
C ARG A 39 -10.14 -9.56 4.36
N THR A 40 -10.45 -10.49 5.25
CA THR A 40 -10.21 -10.41 6.70
C THR A 40 -9.36 -11.61 7.17
N PRO A 41 -8.51 -11.48 8.22
CA PRO A 41 -8.16 -10.23 8.90
C PRO A 41 -7.38 -9.29 7.98
N CYS A 42 -7.27 -8.02 8.35
CA CYS A 42 -6.59 -7.03 7.53
C CYS A 42 -5.65 -6.15 8.34
N ILE A 43 -4.37 -6.16 7.97
CA ILE A 43 -3.39 -5.18 8.46
C ILE A 43 -3.46 -3.97 7.53
N GLY A 44 -4.43 -3.11 7.77
CA GLY A 44 -4.70 -1.91 6.97
C GLY A 44 -3.71 -0.78 7.26
N PRO A 45 -3.75 0.31 6.48
CA PRO A 45 -2.91 1.46 6.76
C PRO A 45 -3.55 2.26 7.90
N SER A 46 -2.92 2.22 9.08
CA SER A 46 -3.44 2.80 10.31
C SER A 46 -2.47 3.82 10.91
N PHE A 47 -3.01 4.78 11.65
CA PHE A 47 -2.25 5.78 12.39
C PHE A 47 -2.85 5.93 13.80
N PRO A 48 -2.05 6.11 14.86
CA PRO A 48 -0.59 6.25 14.85
C PRO A 48 0.16 4.93 14.66
N SER A 49 -0.29 3.82 15.25
CA SER A 49 0.41 2.53 15.12
C SER A 49 -0.32 1.55 14.22
N GLN A 50 0.36 0.47 13.82
CA GLN A 50 -0.26 -0.62 13.07
C GLN A 50 -1.44 -1.25 13.85
N GLN A 51 -2.53 -1.56 13.15
CA GLN A 51 -3.66 -2.31 13.67
C GLN A 51 -4.05 -3.42 12.70
N THR A 52 -4.52 -4.54 13.25
CA THR A 52 -5.19 -5.60 12.50
C THR A 52 -6.68 -5.47 12.75
N LEU A 53 -7.44 -5.31 11.67
CA LEU A 53 -8.89 -5.23 11.69
C LEU A 53 -9.47 -6.61 11.35
N ASP A 54 -10.50 -7.02 12.07
CA ASP A 54 -11.27 -8.24 11.78
C ASP A 54 -12.39 -7.99 10.75
N ALA A 55 -12.25 -6.94 9.94
CA ALA A 55 -13.16 -6.58 8.86
C ALA A 55 -12.37 -6.31 7.57
N PRO A 56 -12.94 -6.61 6.39
CA PRO A 56 -12.28 -6.34 5.13
C PRO A 56 -12.40 -4.85 4.75
N LEU A 57 -11.47 -4.36 3.92
CA LEU A 57 -11.36 -2.93 3.60
C LEU A 57 -12.53 -2.34 2.80
N LEU A 58 -13.28 -3.19 2.08
CA LEU A 58 -14.41 -2.84 1.23
C LEU A 58 -15.66 -3.59 1.72
N ALA A 59 -15.87 -3.62 3.04
CA ALA A 59 -16.98 -4.34 3.67
C ALA A 59 -18.32 -4.01 3.00
N GLY A 60 -19.14 -5.04 2.77
CA GLY A 60 -20.39 -4.95 2.02
C GLY A 60 -20.26 -5.14 0.52
N MET A 61 -19.05 -5.09 -0.04
CA MET A 61 -18.77 -5.44 -1.44
C MET A 61 -18.38 -6.92 -1.60
N PRO A 62 -18.44 -7.48 -2.83
CA PRO A 62 -18.01 -8.86 -3.10
C PRO A 62 -16.54 -9.14 -2.76
N ASP A 63 -16.21 -10.40 -2.46
CA ASP A 63 -14.85 -10.85 -2.10
C ASP A 63 -13.81 -10.64 -3.21
N ASP A 64 -14.25 -10.48 -4.47
CA ASP A 64 -13.36 -10.21 -5.61
C ASP A 64 -13.05 -8.71 -5.78
N ALA A 65 -13.58 -7.85 -4.91
CA ALA A 65 -13.26 -6.44 -4.87
C ALA A 65 -11.83 -6.20 -4.37
N TYR A 66 -11.18 -5.19 -4.94
CA TYR A 66 -9.85 -4.75 -4.54
C TYR A 66 -9.65 -3.26 -4.79
N ALA A 67 -8.68 -2.67 -4.10
CA ALA A 67 -8.44 -1.25 -4.12
C ALA A 67 -6.96 -0.89 -4.27
N MET A 68 -6.72 0.23 -4.94
CA MET A 68 -5.54 1.05 -4.69
C MET A 68 -5.98 2.20 -3.80
N VAL A 69 -5.22 2.48 -2.74
CA VAL A 69 -5.48 3.63 -1.86
C VAL A 69 -4.24 4.47 -1.76
N GLY A 70 -4.44 5.78 -1.75
CA GLY A 70 -3.36 6.75 -1.78
C GLY A 70 -3.59 7.86 -0.77
N PHE A 71 -2.50 8.52 -0.39
CA PHE A 71 -2.52 9.67 0.51
C PHE A 71 -3.53 10.72 0.02
N LEU A 72 -4.30 11.32 0.94
CA LEU A 72 -5.39 12.25 0.64
C LEU A 72 -6.51 11.64 -0.23
N GLN A 73 -6.87 10.38 0.04
CA GLN A 73 -8.01 9.68 -0.56
C GLN A 73 -7.94 9.64 -2.10
N GLN A 74 -6.78 9.27 -2.64
CA GLN A 74 -6.61 8.98 -4.07
C GLN A 74 -6.85 7.49 -4.29
N ASN A 75 -8.11 7.10 -4.48
CA ASN A 75 -8.50 5.70 -4.47
C ASN A 75 -9.04 5.23 -5.81
N ASN A 76 -8.77 3.97 -6.10
CA ASN A 76 -9.43 3.25 -7.17
C ASN A 76 -10.02 1.97 -6.57
N PHE A 77 -11.34 1.86 -6.56
CA PHE A 77 -12.05 0.64 -6.17
C PHE A 77 -12.45 -0.12 -7.42
N ILE A 78 -12.19 -1.43 -7.46
CA ILE A 78 -12.49 -2.29 -8.59
C ILE A 78 -13.30 -3.47 -8.07
N ILE A 79 -14.48 -3.68 -8.65
CA ILE A 79 -15.39 -4.77 -8.28
C ILE A 79 -15.71 -5.55 -9.57
N PRO A 80 -14.89 -6.55 -9.93
CA PRO A 80 -14.98 -7.25 -11.21
C PRO A 80 -16.32 -7.96 -11.43
N SER A 81 -16.84 -8.65 -10.41
CA SER A 81 -18.13 -9.34 -10.41
C SER A 81 -19.29 -8.43 -10.81
N LEU A 82 -19.25 -7.16 -10.41
CA LEU A 82 -20.24 -6.14 -10.76
C LEU A 82 -19.89 -5.37 -12.05
N GLY A 83 -18.69 -5.58 -12.60
CA GLY A 83 -18.18 -4.79 -13.74
C GLY A 83 -17.90 -3.31 -13.40
N ILE A 84 -17.76 -2.98 -12.12
CA ILE A 84 -17.66 -1.61 -11.62
C ILE A 84 -16.20 -1.21 -11.35
N GLN A 85 -15.87 0.03 -11.69
CA GLN A 85 -14.66 0.71 -11.25
C GLN A 85 -15.00 2.13 -10.81
N VAL A 86 -14.56 2.49 -9.60
CA VAL A 86 -14.77 3.81 -9.01
C VAL A 86 -13.41 4.46 -8.85
N THR A 87 -13.24 5.67 -9.38
CA THR A 87 -12.05 6.48 -9.18
C THR A 87 -12.41 7.68 -8.32
N TRP A 88 -11.80 7.74 -7.13
CA TRP A 88 -12.01 8.79 -6.14
C TRP A 88 -10.76 9.67 -6.09
N ASN A 89 -10.95 10.98 -6.20
CA ASN A 89 -9.86 11.95 -6.17
C ASN A 89 -10.10 12.97 -5.05
N GLY A 90 -9.39 12.80 -3.94
CA GLY A 90 -9.28 13.83 -2.90
C GLY A 90 -10.23 13.64 -1.72
N VAL A 91 -9.98 14.44 -0.69
CA VAL A 91 -10.64 14.39 0.63
C VAL A 91 -12.01 15.09 0.68
N LEU A 92 -12.50 15.60 -0.45
CA LEU A 92 -13.73 16.39 -0.49
C LEU A 92 -14.94 15.46 -0.45
N GLY A 93 -15.67 15.45 0.66
CA GLY A 93 -16.90 14.65 0.83
C GLY A 93 -17.07 14.06 2.23
N ASP A 94 -16.00 14.01 3.02
CA ASP A 94 -16.06 13.56 4.41
C ASP A 94 -16.61 14.67 5.32
N VAL A 95 -17.70 14.40 6.03
CA VAL A 95 -18.36 15.34 6.96
C VAL A 95 -17.89 15.17 8.40
N SER A 96 -17.12 14.11 8.69
CA SER A 96 -16.62 13.72 10.01
C SER A 96 -15.19 13.16 9.92
N PRO A 97 -14.24 13.91 9.31
CA PRO A 97 -12.92 13.37 8.98
C PRO A 97 -12.20 12.83 10.22
N ASP A 98 -12.02 11.52 10.26
CA ASP A 98 -11.11 10.89 11.20
C ASP A 98 -9.68 11.24 10.77
N LEU A 99 -8.89 11.74 11.73
CA LEU A 99 -7.48 12.04 11.54
C LEU A 99 -6.73 10.81 11.01
N SER A 100 -7.13 9.60 11.44
CA SER A 100 -6.58 8.36 10.91
C SER A 100 -6.89 8.22 9.41
N THR A 101 -8.14 8.39 8.98
CA THR A 101 -8.57 8.34 7.57
C THR A 101 -7.83 9.36 6.70
N VAL A 102 -7.67 10.60 7.18
CA VAL A 102 -7.01 11.67 6.42
C VAL A 102 -5.50 11.42 6.30
N LEU A 103 -4.85 10.96 7.38
CA LEU A 103 -3.40 10.83 7.44
C LEU A 103 -2.87 9.45 6.99
N SER A 104 -3.62 8.37 7.20
CA SER A 104 -3.18 7.00 6.95
C SER A 104 -3.79 6.38 5.70
N ALA A 105 -4.65 7.08 4.96
CA ALA A 105 -5.43 6.50 3.86
C ALA A 105 -6.26 5.26 4.29
N SER A 106 -6.65 5.20 5.57
CA SER A 106 -7.55 4.17 6.09
C SER A 106 -8.83 4.14 5.27
N THR A 107 -9.26 2.95 4.85
CA THR A 107 -10.57 2.76 4.20
C THR A 107 -11.68 2.47 5.20
N ASN A 108 -11.38 2.36 6.50
CA ASN A 108 -12.41 2.32 7.53
C ASN A 108 -12.84 3.75 7.86
N SER A 109 -13.62 4.37 6.98
CA SER A 109 -14.16 5.72 7.16
C SER A 109 -15.65 5.76 6.89
N GLU A 110 -16.34 6.68 7.58
CA GLU A 110 -17.78 6.89 7.38
C GLU A 110 -18.11 7.17 5.91
N LEU A 111 -17.24 7.94 5.26
CA LEU A 111 -17.36 8.30 3.85
C LEU A 111 -17.44 7.06 2.94
N TYR A 112 -16.53 6.09 3.10
CA TYR A 112 -16.56 4.88 2.26
C TYR A 112 -17.71 3.97 2.61
N THR A 113 -18.03 3.82 3.89
CA THR A 113 -19.20 3.04 4.32
C THR A 113 -20.49 3.60 3.72
N ASN A 114 -20.70 4.92 3.83
CA ASN A 114 -21.86 5.60 3.24
C ASN A 114 -21.90 5.46 1.72
N PHE A 115 -20.74 5.59 1.06
CA PHE A 115 -20.63 5.39 -0.39
C PHE A 115 -21.00 3.96 -0.81
N PHE A 116 -20.44 2.93 -0.16
CA PHE A 116 -20.72 1.54 -0.51
C PHE A 116 -22.15 1.12 -0.17
N ASN A 117 -22.74 1.65 0.90
CA ASN A 117 -24.16 1.45 1.20
C ASN A 117 -25.05 2.09 0.12
N ALA A 118 -24.75 3.33 -0.30
CA ALA A 118 -25.48 3.98 -1.39
C ALA A 118 -25.30 3.25 -2.74
N LEU A 119 -24.11 2.72 -2.99
CA LEU A 119 -23.85 1.88 -4.17
C LEU A 119 -24.66 0.58 -4.13
N ALA A 120 -24.74 -0.08 -2.98
CA ALA A 120 -25.54 -1.27 -2.78
C ALA A 120 -27.03 -0.99 -3.00
N GLU A 121 -27.55 0.12 -2.46
CA GLU A 121 -28.94 0.55 -2.69
C GLU A 121 -29.25 0.83 -4.18
N ALA A 122 -28.27 1.34 -4.93
CA ALA A 122 -28.39 1.57 -6.37
C ALA A 122 -28.36 0.29 -7.21
N LEU A 123 -27.98 -0.85 -6.62
CA LEU A 123 -27.86 -2.15 -7.27
C LEU A 123 -28.78 -3.20 -6.61
N PRO A 124 -30.11 -3.00 -6.61
CA PRO A 124 -31.04 -3.86 -5.87
C PRO A 124 -31.14 -5.31 -6.38
N GLY A 125 -30.52 -5.62 -7.53
CA GLY A 125 -30.42 -6.98 -8.07
C GLY A 125 -29.23 -7.77 -7.54
N GLU A 126 -28.32 -7.12 -6.82
CA GLU A 126 -27.12 -7.71 -6.25
C GLU A 126 -27.30 -7.90 -4.73
N ASP A 127 -26.86 -9.04 -4.19
CA ASP A 127 -26.92 -9.31 -2.75
C ASP A 127 -25.73 -8.64 -2.04
N LEU A 128 -25.85 -7.33 -1.83
CA LEU A 128 -24.82 -6.49 -1.21
C LEU A 128 -25.28 -6.06 0.19
N PRO A 129 -24.71 -6.63 1.28
CA PRO A 129 -25.17 -6.33 2.62
C PRO A 129 -24.69 -4.95 3.07
N ALA A 130 -25.64 -4.09 3.47
CA ALA A 130 -25.33 -2.82 4.09
C ALA A 130 -24.52 -3.02 5.38
N GLN A 131 -23.48 -2.22 5.57
CA GLN A 131 -22.62 -2.29 6.75
C GLN A 131 -22.81 -1.03 7.60
N PRO A 132 -23.05 -1.13 8.91
CA PRO A 132 -22.99 0.02 9.78
C PRO A 132 -21.55 0.53 9.87
N TYR A 133 -21.37 1.85 9.91
CA TYR A 133 -20.05 2.43 10.17
C TYR A 133 -19.72 2.28 11.66
N GLU A 134 -18.58 1.64 11.95
CA GLU A 134 -18.02 1.54 13.29
C GLU A 134 -16.71 2.35 13.37
N PRO A 135 -16.70 3.47 14.11
CA PRO A 135 -15.49 4.27 14.28
C PRO A 135 -14.38 3.47 14.96
N SER A 136 -13.26 3.26 14.28
CA SER A 136 -12.07 2.61 14.83
C SER A 136 -10.99 3.65 15.16
N PHE A 137 -11.15 4.39 16.26
CA PHE A 137 -10.11 5.32 16.70
C PHE A 137 -8.92 4.55 17.27
N ASN A 138 -7.76 4.71 16.65
CA ASN A 138 -6.53 4.15 17.15
C ASN A 138 -5.83 5.11 18.12
N THR A 139 -5.86 4.77 19.41
CA THR A 139 -5.12 5.49 20.46
C THR A 139 -3.83 4.78 20.86
N ASN A 140 -3.53 3.64 20.26
CA ASN A 140 -2.35 2.85 20.59
C ASN A 140 -1.10 3.50 19.97
N ILE A 141 -0.19 3.97 20.81
CA ILE A 141 1.13 4.47 20.41
C ILE A 141 2.16 3.40 20.76
N ASN A 142 2.66 2.71 19.74
CA ASN A 142 3.75 1.78 19.85
C ASN A 142 5.01 2.43 19.29
N VAL A 143 5.92 2.83 20.18
CA VAL A 143 7.18 3.51 19.83
C VAL A 143 8.06 2.65 18.93
N ASP A 144 8.02 1.32 19.09
CA ASP A 144 8.78 0.38 18.26
C ASP A 144 8.31 0.37 16.80
N SER A 145 7.08 0.84 16.52
CA SER A 145 6.58 1.01 15.15
C SER A 145 7.19 2.24 14.44
N PHE A 146 7.76 3.18 15.21
CA PHE A 146 8.34 4.43 14.69
C PHE A 146 9.86 4.47 14.77
N TYR A 147 10.44 3.64 15.64
CA TYR A 147 11.87 3.63 15.93
C TYR A 147 12.37 2.19 16.02
N ASP A 148 13.10 1.75 14.99
CA ASP A 148 13.87 0.52 15.04
C ASP A 148 15.37 0.87 15.09
N PRO A 149 16.07 0.56 16.21
CA PRO A 149 17.49 0.84 16.33
C PRO A 149 18.33 0.04 15.31
N ASN A 150 17.88 -1.13 14.85
CA ASN A 150 18.60 -1.91 13.84
C ASN A 150 18.54 -1.25 12.46
N ILE A 151 17.39 -0.67 12.08
CA ILE A 151 17.27 0.11 10.85
C ILE A 151 18.15 1.37 10.94
N LEU A 152 18.08 2.11 12.06
CA LEU A 152 18.88 3.32 12.26
C LEU A 152 20.38 3.01 12.21
N LEU A 153 20.83 2.01 12.97
CA LEU A 153 22.22 1.58 12.99
C LEU A 153 22.65 0.95 11.66
N GLY A 154 21.73 0.27 10.97
CA GLY A 154 21.96 -0.33 9.65
C GLY A 154 22.34 0.71 8.61
N THR A 155 21.73 1.90 8.63
CA THR A 155 22.14 3.02 7.77
C THR A 155 23.56 3.53 8.06
N LEU A 156 24.07 3.28 9.27
CA LEU A 156 25.44 3.56 9.67
C LEU A 156 26.39 2.37 9.44
N GLY A 157 25.88 1.27 8.88
CA GLY A 157 26.65 0.05 8.62
C GLY A 157 26.81 -0.87 9.84
N LEU A 158 25.98 -0.71 10.86
CA LEU A 158 26.03 -1.48 12.11
C LEU A 158 24.78 -2.34 12.28
N GLY A 159 24.92 -3.54 12.86
CA GLY A 159 23.79 -4.41 13.19
C GLY A 159 23.31 -5.31 12.04
N PRO A 160 22.24 -6.09 12.28
CA PRO A 160 21.80 -7.15 11.37
C PRO A 160 21.29 -6.63 10.01
N ASP A 161 20.73 -5.41 9.98
CA ASP A 161 20.16 -4.80 8.76
C ASP A 161 21.18 -3.94 7.99
N ALA A 162 22.46 -3.95 8.39
CA ALA A 162 23.51 -3.28 7.67
C ALA A 162 23.61 -3.83 6.22
N PRO A 163 23.80 -2.99 5.19
CA PRO A 163 24.00 -3.45 3.83
C PRO A 163 25.21 -4.39 3.73
N HIS A 164 24.96 -5.64 3.37
CA HIS A 164 26.02 -6.61 3.08
C HIS A 164 26.23 -6.64 1.56
N PRO A 165 27.37 -6.14 1.04
CA PRO A 165 27.63 -6.22 -0.39
C PRO A 165 27.65 -7.70 -0.84
N PRO A 166 26.99 -8.05 -1.96
CA PRO A 166 26.85 -9.44 -2.43
C PRO A 166 28.14 -10.05 -3.01
N GLY A 167 29.30 -9.52 -2.61
CA GLY A 167 30.61 -9.92 -3.08
C GLY A 167 31.71 -9.08 -2.42
N PRO A 168 32.98 -9.43 -2.63
CA PRO A 168 34.10 -8.61 -2.17
C PRO A 168 33.95 -7.20 -2.76
N VAL A 169 33.92 -6.21 -1.87
CA VAL A 169 33.94 -4.81 -2.25
C VAL A 169 35.24 -4.56 -3.02
N SER A 170 35.18 -3.95 -4.21
CA SER A 170 36.39 -3.70 -5.01
C SER A 170 37.32 -2.70 -4.30
N PRO A 171 38.65 -2.78 -4.47
CA PRO A 171 39.57 -1.76 -3.96
C PRO A 171 39.13 -0.33 -4.37
N PRO A 172 39.28 0.67 -3.49
CA PRO A 172 40.05 0.67 -2.25
C PRO A 172 39.25 0.25 -1.00
N VAL A 173 38.01 -0.20 -1.15
CA VAL A 173 37.11 -0.51 -0.03
C VAL A 173 37.06 -1.99 0.34
N SER A 174 37.87 -2.83 -0.33
CA SER A 174 37.98 -4.27 -0.08
C SER A 174 38.43 -4.64 1.33
N ASP A 175 39.20 -3.74 1.97
CA ASP A 175 39.84 -3.97 3.27
C ASP A 175 39.20 -3.15 4.40
N ALA A 176 38.03 -2.54 4.14
CA ALA A 176 37.32 -1.77 5.16
C ALA A 176 36.78 -2.72 6.25
N PRO A 177 37.08 -2.47 7.54
CA PRO A 177 36.47 -3.21 8.64
C PRO A 177 34.93 -3.16 8.57
N PRO A 178 34.23 -4.20 9.03
CA PRO A 178 32.77 -4.16 9.17
C PRO A 178 32.36 -2.92 9.98
N GLY A 179 31.44 -2.11 9.43
CA GLY A 179 30.98 -0.86 10.06
C GLY A 179 31.71 0.42 9.66
N CYS A 180 32.64 0.40 8.69
CA CYS A 180 33.26 1.62 8.17
C CYS A 180 32.43 2.26 7.04
N LEU A 181 32.03 3.53 7.25
CA LEU A 181 31.46 4.41 6.22
C LEU A 181 32.59 5.06 5.41
N VAL A 182 32.57 4.91 4.08
CA VAL A 182 33.51 5.60 3.18
C VAL A 182 32.81 6.77 2.52
N PHE A 183 33.04 7.97 3.03
CA PHE A 183 32.73 9.22 2.34
C PHE A 183 33.91 9.61 1.47
N ALA A 184 33.86 9.26 0.19
CA ALA A 184 34.89 9.65 -0.78
C ALA A 184 34.28 10.50 -1.89
N CYS A 185 34.84 11.69 -2.10
CA CYS A 185 34.66 12.42 -3.35
C CYS A 185 35.66 11.83 -4.35
N LEU A 186 35.18 11.04 -5.31
CA LEU A 186 36.04 10.59 -6.41
C LEU A 186 36.43 11.81 -7.24
N PRO A 187 37.72 11.96 -7.61
CA PRO A 187 38.12 13.00 -8.54
C PRO A 187 37.35 12.80 -9.85
N VAL A 188 36.75 13.88 -10.35
CA VAL A 188 36.08 13.87 -11.67
C VAL A 188 37.16 13.53 -12.70
N SER A 189 37.09 12.33 -13.26
CA SER A 189 37.96 11.93 -14.37
C SER A 189 37.56 12.73 -15.61
N PRO A 190 38.49 13.11 -16.50
CA PRO A 190 38.15 13.63 -17.82
C PRO A 190 37.18 12.73 -18.61
N ASP A 191 37.17 11.42 -18.29
CA ASP A 191 36.31 10.41 -18.90
C ASP A 191 34.96 10.22 -18.17
N THR A 192 34.71 10.94 -17.07
CA THR A 192 33.41 10.91 -16.41
C THR A 192 32.39 11.56 -17.35
N PRO A 193 31.28 10.87 -17.73
CA PRO A 193 30.28 11.45 -18.61
C PRO A 193 29.76 12.75 -17.99
N ARG A 194 30.12 13.89 -18.57
CA ARG A 194 29.47 15.14 -18.20
C ARG A 194 28.00 14.97 -18.58
N ARG A 195 27.08 15.05 -17.62
CA ARG A 195 25.75 15.57 -17.95
C ARG A 195 25.98 17.02 -18.36
N VAL A 196 26.14 17.24 -19.66
CA VAL A 196 25.84 18.54 -20.24
C VAL A 196 24.32 18.62 -20.16
N GLY A 197 23.83 19.49 -19.27
CA GLY A 197 22.41 19.81 -19.26
C GLY A 197 22.10 20.62 -20.51
N ASP A 198 21.15 20.14 -21.28
CA ASP A 198 20.30 20.97 -22.14
C ASP A 198 18.99 21.26 -21.38
#